data_AF-A0A3D2I5B0-F1
#
_entry.id   AF-A0A3D2I5B0-F1
#
_cell.length_a   1.000
_cell.length_b   1.000
_cell.length_c   1.000
_cell.angle_alpha   90.00
_cell.angle_beta   90.00
_cell.angle_gamma   90.00
#
_symmetry.space_group_name_H-M   'P 1'
#
loop_
_entity.id
_entity.type
_entity.pdbx_description
1 polymer ?
#
loop_
_entity_poly.entity_id
_entity_poly.type
_entity_poly.pdbx_seq_one_letter_code
_entity_poly.pdbx_strand_id
1 'polypeptide(L)' 'MSTAKQLIIDNLSDISDGIQDEFEVMENLYKLLRFKKSQQSITEYGGHTTDEVRKMFQKKREERTILA' A
#
# COMPACT_ATOMS: atom_id res chain seq x y z
N MET A 1 -14.56 6.48 25.31
CA MET A 1 -13.37 5.98 24.56
C MET A 1 -12.74 4.86 25.41
N SER A 2 -12.24 3.76 24.83
CA SER A 2 -11.64 2.69 25.63
C SER A 2 -10.24 3.07 26.09
N THR A 3 -9.80 2.57 27.25
CA THR A 3 -8.47 2.85 27.82
C THR A 3 -7.34 2.50 26.85
N ALA A 4 -7.49 1.39 26.12
CA ALA A 4 -6.52 0.98 25.10
C ALA A 4 -6.44 1.98 23.93
N LYS A 5 -7.58 2.55 23.50
CA LYS A 5 -7.58 3.57 22.44
C LYS A 5 -6.93 4.87 22.90
N GLN A 6 -7.14 5.28 24.15
CA GLN A 6 -6.53 6.47 24.71
C GLN A 6 -5.00 6.33 24.78
N LEU A 7 -4.51 5.20 25.30
CA LEU A 7 -3.07 4.88 25.33
C LEU A 7 -2.42 4.93 23.96
N ILE A 8 -3.09 4.44 22.91
CA ILE A 8 -2.55 4.50 21.56
C ILE A 8 -2.49 5.94 21.05
N ILE A 9 -3.53 6.74 21.27
CA ILE A 9 -3.60 8.14 20.81
C ILE A 9 -2.54 8.99 21.52
N ASP A 10 -2.37 8.82 22.83
CA ASP A 10 -1.40 9.58 23.61
C ASP A 10 0.03 9.29 23.10
N ASN A 11 0.38 8.02 22.89
CA ASN A 11 1.68 7.63 22.33
C ASN A 11 1.91 8.15 20.89
N LEU A 12 0.87 8.20 20.06
CA LEU A 12 0.98 8.73 18.69
C LEU A 12 1.10 10.26 18.68
N SER A 13 0.47 10.94 19.65
CA SER A 13 0.52 12.40 19.79
C SER A 13 1.88 12.88 20.30
N ASP A 14 2.64 12.02 20.99
CA ASP A 14 4.00 12.28 21.45
C ASP A 14 5.06 12.11 20.34
N ILE A 15 4.68 11.60 19.15
CA ILE A 15 5.60 11.51 18.02
C ILE A 15 5.84 12.91 17.48
N SER A 16 7.08 13.38 17.61
CA SER A 16 7.55 14.67 17.06
C SER A 16 7.15 14.83 15.60
N ASP A 17 6.60 15.99 15.25
CA ASP A 17 6.19 16.34 13.89
C ASP A 17 7.32 16.10 12.86
N GLY A 18 8.57 16.36 13.23
CA GLY A 18 9.72 16.10 12.35
C GLY A 18 9.89 14.62 11.97
N ILE A 19 9.54 13.69 12.87
CA ILE A 19 9.56 12.25 12.57
C ILE A 19 8.41 11.88 11.63
N GLN A 20 7.25 12.51 11.77
CA GLN A 20 6.11 12.29 10.88
C GLN A 20 6.42 12.79 9.46
N ASP A 21 6.99 13.99 9.36
CA ASP A 21 7.42 14.59 8.09
C ASP A 21 8.48 13.73 7.39
N GLU A 22 9.49 13.27 8.14
CA GLU A 22 10.52 12.37 7.61
C GLU A 22 9.92 11.06 7.10
N PHE A 23 8.99 10.46 7.85
CA PHE A 23 8.31 9.24 7.43
C PHE A 23 7.50 9.45 6.14
N GLU A 24 6.77 10.56 6.03
CA GLU A 24 6.01 10.91 4.82
C GLU A 24 6.94 11.07 3.61
N VAL A 25 8.07 11.77 3.78
CA VAL A 25 9.07 11.92 2.72
C VAL A 25 9.62 10.56 2.29
N MET A 26 9.99 9.70 3.23
CA MET A 26 10.48 8.35 2.93
C MET A 26 9.43 7.49 2.20
N GLU A 27 8.18 7.54 2.64
CA GLU A 27 7.09 6.81 2.02
C GLU A 27 6.86 7.27 0.56
N ASN A 28 6.90 8.58 0.34
CA ASN A 28 6.75 9.17 -0.98
C ASN A 28 7.91 8.83 -1.92
N LEU A 29 9.15 8.83 -1.42
CA LEU A 29 10.32 8.39 -2.19
C LEU A 29 10.22 6.91 -2.59
N TYR A 30 9.76 6.05 -1.68
CA TYR A 30 9.52 4.65 -1.98
C TYR A 30 8.44 4.46 -3.06
N LYS A 31 7.30 5.15 -2.91
CA LYS A 31 6.21 5.13 -3.90
C LYS A 31 6.70 5.59 -5.27
N LEU A 32 7.50 6.66 -5.34
CA LEU A 32 8.08 7.17 -6.57
C LEU A 32 9.00 6.14 -7.25
N LEU A 33 9.89 5.50 -6.49
CA LEU A 33 10.78 4.45 -7.02
C LEU A 33 9.97 3.29 -7.62
N ARG A 34 8.95 2.83 -6.90
CA ARG A 34 8.08 1.73 -7.34
C ARG A 34 7.29 2.10 -8.58
N PHE A 35 6.78 3.33 -8.64
CA PHE A 35 6.08 3.83 -9.81
C PHE A 35 6.96 3.86 -11.06
N LYS A 36 8.19 4.41 -10.97
CA LYS A 36 9.15 4.41 -12.09
C LYS A 36 9.46 2.99 -12.57
N LYS A 37 9.70 2.06 -11.63
CA LYS A 37 9.93 0.64 -11.97
C LYS A 37 8.71 0.01 -12.66
N SER A 38 7.50 0.36 -12.23
CA SER A 38 6.27 -0.09 -12.87
C SER A 38 6.13 0.45 -14.30
N GLN A 39 6.43 1.73 -14.53
CA GLN A 39 6.39 2.32 -15.87
C GLN A 39 7.41 1.66 -16.81
N GLN A 40 8.62 1.40 -16.32
CA GLN A 40 9.64 0.68 -17.07
C GLN A 40 9.16 -0.74 -17.43
N SER A 41 8.63 -1.48 -16.45
CA SER A 41 8.08 -2.82 -16.68
C SER A 41 6.96 -2.82 -17.73
N ILE A 42 6.05 -1.83 -17.68
CA ILE A 42 4.97 -1.70 -18.66
C ILE A 42 5.52 -1.40 -20.05
N THR A 43 6.60 -0.61 -20.12
CA THR A 43 7.26 -0.28 -21.40
C THR A 43 7.96 -1.50 -22.00
N GLU A 44 8.64 -2.30 -21.18
CA GLU A 44 9.42 -3.46 -21.63
C GLU A 44 8.56 -4.69 -21.92
N TYR A 45 7.53 -4.93 -21.11
CA TYR A 45 6.76 -6.18 -21.14
C TYR A 45 5.28 -5.99 -21.48
N GLY A 46 4.83 -4.75 -21.64
CA GLY A 46 3.42 -4.42 -21.76
C GLY A 46 2.71 -4.32 -20.41
N GLY A 47 1.52 -3.72 -20.42
CA GLY A 47 0.63 -3.64 -19.26
C GLY A 47 -0.53 -4.61 -19.37
N HIS A 48 -1.29 -4.75 -18.28
CA HIS A 48 -2.57 -5.47 -18.31
C HIS A 48 -3.72 -4.54 -18.66
N THR A 49 -4.63 -5.03 -19.48
CA THR A 49 -5.92 -4.40 -19.73
C THR A 49 -6.82 -4.50 -18.50
N THR A 50 -7.84 -3.64 -18.44
CA THR A 50 -8.83 -3.65 -17.36
C THR A 50 -9.51 -5.02 -17.18
N ASP A 51 -9.78 -5.72 -18.28
CA ASP A 51 -10.45 -7.02 -18.24
C ASP A 51 -9.52 -8.14 -17.74
N GLU A 52 -8.24 -8.12 -18.11
CA GLU A 52 -7.24 -9.04 -17.57
C GLU A 52 -7.08 -8.87 -16.07
N VAL A 53 -6.99 -7.62 -15.61
CA VAL A 53 -6.93 -7.30 -14.17
C VAL A 53 -8.18 -7.81 -13.45
N ARG A 54 -9.38 -7.56 -14.02
CA ARG A 54 -10.64 -8.04 -13.45
C ARG A 54 -10.66 -9.56 -13.27
N LYS A 55 -10.22 -10.31 -14.29
CA LYS A 55 -10.13 -11.79 -14.23
C LYS A 55 -9.15 -12.27 -13.16
N MET A 56 -8.00 -11.62 -13.02
CA MET A 56 -7.01 -11.97 -11.98
C MET A 56 -7.57 -11.82 -10.56
N PHE A 57 -8.31 -10.74 -10.30
CA PHE A 57 -8.94 -10.53 -8.99
C PHE A 57 -10.09 -11.51 -8.70
N GLN A 58 -10.89 -11.85 -9.73
CA GLN A 58 -11.93 -12.89 -9.60
C GLN A 58 -11.31 -14.25 -9.24
N LYS A 59 -10.27 -14.67 -9.98
CA LYS A 59 -9.53 -15.91 -9.70
C LYS A 59 -8.96 -15.95 -8.28
N LYS A 60 -8.30 -14.87 -7.83
CA LYS A 60 -7.76 -14.79 -6.46
C LYS A 60 -8.84 -14.90 -5.38
N ARG A 61 -10.03 -14.37 -5.64
CA ARG A 61 -11.16 -14.47 -4.72
C ARG A 61 -11.66 -15.90 -4.63
N GLU A 62 -11.84 -16.57 -5.76
CA GLU A 62 -12.23 -17.98 -5.84
C GLU A 62 -11.20 -18.88 -5.12
N GLU A 63 -9.90 -18.68 -5.36
CA GLU A 63 -8.83 -19.41 -4.69
C GLU A 63 -8.84 -19.24 -3.16
N ARG A 64 -9.12 -18.03 -2.66
CA ARG A 64 -9.26 -17.78 -1.20
C ARG A 64 -10.52 -18.40 -0.61
N THR A 65 -11.60 -18.49 -1.38
CA THR A 65 -12.83 -19.16 -0.95
C THR A 65 -12.67 -20.69 -0.92
N ILE A 66 -11.79 -21.25 -1.75
CA ILE A 66 -11.49 -22.70 -1.75
C ILE A 66 -10.60 -23.10 -0.56
N LEU A 67 -9.79 -22.18 -0.04
CA LEU A 67 -8.84 -22.43 1.06
C LEU A 67 -9.37 -22.09 2.46
N ALA A 68 -10.61 -21.62 2.57
CA ALA A 68 -11.29 -21.27 3.83
C ALA A 68 -12.38 -22.28 4.17
#